data_AF-A0A958EMQ2-F1
#
_entry.id   AF-A0A958EMQ2-F1
#
_cell.length_a   1.000
_cell.length_b   1.000
_cell.length_c   1.000
_cell.angle_alpha   90.00
_cell.angle_beta   90.00
_cell.angle_gamma   90.00
#
_symmetry.space_group_name_H-M   'P 1'
#
loop_
_entity.id
_entity.type
_entity.pdbx_description
1 polymer ?
#
loop_
_entity_poly.entity_id
_entity_poly.type
_entity_poly.pdbx_seq_one_letter_code
_entity_poly.pdbx_strand_id
1 'polypeptide(L)' 'MSVIYLLISVSFLVAVAFLVAFAWAIKSGQFKDKQTPAMRILFDDNNDSIENNQE' A
#
# COMPACT_ATOMS: atom_id res chain seq x y z
N MET A 1 33.58 -10.99 24.50
CA MET A 1 32.23 -11.03 25.10
C MET A 1 31.46 -9.71 25.03
N SER A 2 32.10 -8.54 25.08
CA SER A 2 31.40 -7.24 24.95
C SER A 2 30.75 -7.00 23.57
N VAL A 3 31.42 -7.40 22.48
CA VAL A 3 30.94 -7.20 21.09
C VAL A 3 29.59 -7.86 20.81
N ILE A 4 29.30 -9.00 21.44
CA ILE A 4 28.03 -9.71 21.29
C ILE A 4 26.84 -8.86 21.74
N TYR A 5 26.99 -8.14 22.86
CA TYR A 5 25.93 -7.25 23.35
C TYR A 5 25.68 -6.08 22.38
N LEU A 6 26.73 -5.52 21.80
CA LEU A 6 26.61 -4.46 20.79
C LEU A 6 25.91 -4.96 19.52
N LEU A 7 26.26 -6.15 19.02
CA LEU A 7 25.60 -6.75 17.85
C LEU A 7 24.11 -7.02 18.13
N ILE A 8 23.77 -7.51 19.32
CA ILE A 8 22.39 -7.76 19.72
C ILE A 8 21.59 -6.45 19.74
N SER A 9 22.12 -5.39 20.36
CA SER A 9 21.43 -4.11 20.41
C SER A 9 21.21 -3.52 19.01
N VAL A 10 22.22 -3.58 18.14
CA VAL A 10 22.12 -3.06 16.76
C VAL A 10 21.11 -3.88 15.95
N SER A 11 21.19 -5.22 16.00
CA SER A 11 20.26 -6.11 15.30
C SER A 11 18.81 -5.89 15.75
N PHE A 12 18.60 -5.75 17.07
CA PHE A 12 17.28 -5.46 17.62
C PHE A 12 16.74 -4.11 17.15
N LEU A 13 17.59 -3.07 17.12
CA LEU A 13 17.20 -1.75 16.63
C LEU A 13 16.77 -1.80 15.17
N VAL A 14 17.53 -2.51 14.33
CA VAL A 14 17.22 -2.69 12.90
C VAL A 14 15.91 -3.46 12.73
N ALA A 15 15.68 -4.52 13.50
CA ALA A 15 14.45 -5.30 13.45
C ALA A 15 13.21 -4.46 13.81
N VAL A 16 13.29 -3.66 14.88
CA VAL A 16 12.20 -2.74 15.27
C VAL A 16 11.97 -1.68 14.22
N ALA A 17 13.03 -1.05 13.70
CA ALA A 17 12.93 -0.04 12.65
C ALA A 17 12.26 -0.60 11.39
N PHE A 18 12.65 -1.81 10.97
CA PHE A 18 12.04 -2.50 9.84
C PHE A 18 10.55 -2.78 10.08
N LEU A 19 10.18 -3.26 11.27
CA LEU A 19 8.80 -3.56 11.61
C LEU A 19 7.91 -2.31 11.63
N VAL A 20 8.42 -1.18 12.15
CA VAL A 20 7.72 0.12 12.12
C VAL A 20 7.55 0.61 10.68
N ALA A 21 8.60 0.57 9.87
CA ALA A 21 8.54 0.97 8.47
C ALA A 21 7.54 0.11 7.68
N PHE A 22 7.53 -1.20 7.93
CA PHE A 22 6.59 -2.14 7.33
C PHE A 22 5.13 -1.84 7.74
N ALA A 23 4.87 -1.62 9.03
CA ALA A 23 3.55 -1.27 9.52
C ALA A 23 3.05 0.07 8.92
N TRP A 24 3.94 1.06 8.80
CA TRP A 24 3.63 2.34 8.14
C TRP A 24 3.29 2.15 6.66
N ALA A 25 4.05 1.32 5.93
CA ALA A 25 3.79 1.02 4.53
C ALA A 25 2.42 0.38 4.30
N ILE A 26 2.01 -0.58 5.15
CA ILE A 26 0.68 -1.18 5.09
C ILE A 26 -0.41 -0.13 5.34
N LYS A 27 -0.22 0.71 6.37
CA LYS A 27 -1.20 1.75 6.73
C LYS A 27 -1.31 2.86 5.67
N SER A 28 -0.23 3.14 4.92
CA SER A 28 -0.19 4.17 3.88
C SER A 28 -1.20 3.94 2.75
N GLY A 29 -1.83 2.76 2.68
CA GLY A 29 -2.97 2.55 1.78
C GLY A 29 -2.57 2.56 0.31
N GLN A 30 -1.29 2.36 -0.01
CA GLN A 30 -0.77 2.22 -1.38
C GLN A 30 -1.46 1.09 -2.17
N PHE A 31 -2.17 0.19 -1.49
CA PHE A 31 -2.98 -0.89 -2.08
C PHE A 31 -4.43 -0.50 -2.38
N LYS A 32 -4.78 0.79 -2.36
CA LYS A 32 -6.15 1.25 -2.65
C LYS A 32 -6.51 1.14 -4.12
N ASP A 33 -5.52 1.14 -5.01
CA ASP A 33 -5.73 0.95 -6.44
C ASP A 33 -5.87 -0.54 -6.76
N LYS A 34 -7.02 -1.11 -6.37
CA LYS A 34 -7.35 -2.52 -6.59
C LYS A 34 -7.95 -2.78 -7.97
N GLN A 35 -8.34 -1.73 -8.69
CA GLN A 35 -8.92 -1.84 -10.01
C GLN A 35 -7.86 -1.55 -11.05
N THR A 36 -7.58 -2.54 -11.89
CA THR A 36 -6.65 -2.37 -13.00
C THR A 36 -7.22 -1.37 -14.02
N PRO A 37 -6.38 -0.57 -14.69
CA PRO A 37 -6.82 0.41 -15.69
C PRO A 37 -7.72 -0.19 -16.76
N ALA A 38 -7.44 -1.43 -17.18
CA ALA A 38 -8.23 -2.16 -18.17
C ALA A 38 -9.68 -2.43 -17.72
N MET A 39 -9.90 -2.73 -16.43
CA MET A 39 -11.25 -2.95 -15.91
C MET A 39 -12.04 -1.64 -15.83
N ARG A 40 -11.39 -0.52 -15.49
CA ARG A 40 -12.04 0.79 -15.43
C ARG A 40 -12.66 1.18 -16.78
N ILE A 41 -11.92 1.00 -17.86
CA ILE A 41 -12.35 1.38 -19.21
C ILE A 41 -13.57 0.56 -19.67
N LEU A 42 -13.66 -0.72 -19.30
CA LEU A 42 -14.80 -1.58 -19.66
C LEU A 42 -16.12 -1.19 -18.97
N PHE A 43 -16.05 -0.51 -17.83
CA PHE A 43 -17.23 -0.06 -17.08
C PHE A 43 -17.54 1.43 -17.25
N ASP A 44 -16.60 2.23 -17.74
CA ASP A 44 -16.77 3.67 -18.01
C ASP A 44 -17.79 3.91 -19.14
N ASP A 45 -17.68 3.14 -20.23
CA ASP A 45 -18.54 3.29 -21.43
C ASP A 45 -20.04 3.05 -21.16
N ASN A 46 -20.41 2.42 -20.03
CA ASN A 46 -21.82 2.12 -19.73
C ASN A 46 -22.55 3.25 -18.99
N ASN A 47 -21.85 4.16 -18.31
CA ASN A 47 -22.52 5.21 -17.51
C ASN A 47 -22.87 6.47 -18.32
N ASP A 48 -22.13 6.79 -19.38
CA ASP A 48 -22.39 7.98 -20.19
C ASP A 48 -23.67 7.88 -21.04
N SER A 49 -24.19 6.68 -21.26
CA SER A 49 -25.38 6.44 -22.10
C SER A 49 -26.71 6.59 -21.34
N ILE A 50 -26.69 6.56 -19.99
CA ILE A 50 -27.91 6.65 -19.17
C ILE A 50 -28.21 8.10 -18.75
N GLU A 51 -27.21 8.96 -18.64
CA GLU A 51 -27.39 10.36 -18.22
C GLU A 51 -27.81 11.30 -19.37
N ASN A 52 -27.51 10.94 -20.62
CA ASN A 52 -27.85 11.75 -21.81
C ASN A 52 -29.30 11.59 -22.32
N ASN A 53 -30.18 10.88 -21.59
CA ASN A 53 -31.58 10.67 -21.97
C ASN A 53 -32.59 11.38 -21.04
N GLN A 54 -32.13 12.35 -20.23
CA GLN A 54 -33.01 13.17 -19.37
C GLN A 54 -33.01 14.68 -19.67
N GLU A 55 -32.45 15.13 -20.79
CA GLU A 55 -32.73 16.46 -21.37
C GLU A 55 -33.62 16.39 -22.61
#